data_AF-A0A0B1TQ61-F1
#
_entry.id   AF-A0A0B1TQ61-F1
#
_cell.length_a   1.000
_cell.length_b   1.000
_cell.length_c   1.000
_cell.angle_alpha   90.00
_cell.angle_beta   90.00
_cell.angle_gamma   90.00
#
_symmetry.space_group_name_H-M   'P 1'
#
loop_
_entity.id
_entity.type
_entity.pdbx_description
1 polymer ?
#
loop_
_entity_poly.entity_id
_entity_poly.type
_entity_poly.pdbx_seq_one_letter_code
_entity_poly.pdbx_strand_id
1 'polypeptide(L)'
;MRFLLPLFLVFNPILALEVALIPSTGCYSHDVMMKEVGMSMPPEANITWIQTFLYDFGFGEMPLPDSWTRLSIRGTNEEGLELMRSAGSLIWEQNVPTDFDRPWDLRGSFHFFKMLERHQTFCEEMLDDHRFLEYMRSQKTDVVLLDHFLQECMGGLAYLLNASVVQFSNWPIADGYITSLNVPANPSAVPKTGTPYSGLGMTFIERFGNLLFHWVIITARVIQSYVLRAMFARKGFAVDVITSEAERAIYAGRSEFLFDVIRPINNRVKHFGSSSQIDPSDYVTFIPGKGEKNIDIIPPNASTNASWQNYKTSNTTRSSPVSLLDCVCKNGSTSFESRTAQYMPMQLVNEIFYAFSRTPFKVVWQTNSVLEDLYWRKNITVPKNVVLINWAPIKHMLAHPNLQYLICHGGINTINELLLFGVPVIGVHLQFRQTKVVTKPVFHQ
;
A
#
# COMPACT_ATOMS: atom_id res chain seq x y z
N MET A 1 -43.14 -4.62 -18.05
CA MET A 1 -41.93 -4.18 -18.77
C MET A 1 -40.70 -5.00 -18.32
N ARG A 2 -40.68 -6.30 -18.61
CA ARG A 2 -39.54 -7.21 -18.43
C ARG A 2 -39.36 -8.04 -19.72
N PHE A 3 -39.18 -7.37 -20.84
CA PHE A 3 -38.88 -7.99 -22.12
C PHE A 3 -38.28 -6.89 -22.99
N LEU A 4 -36.94 -6.80 -23.05
CA LEU A 4 -36.12 -6.11 -24.07
C LEU A 4 -34.63 -6.14 -23.66
N LEU A 5 -34.13 -7.28 -23.17
CA LEU A 5 -32.69 -7.48 -22.91
C LEU A 5 -31.99 -8.62 -23.68
N PRO A 6 -32.63 -9.49 -24.52
CA PRO A 6 -31.88 -10.55 -25.18
C PRO A 6 -31.58 -10.31 -26.68
N LEU A 7 -31.62 -9.06 -27.19
CA LEU A 7 -31.38 -8.81 -28.63
C LEU A 7 -30.02 -8.18 -28.98
N PHE A 8 -29.18 -7.82 -28.00
CA PHE A 8 -27.85 -7.23 -28.27
C PHE A 8 -26.69 -8.23 -28.27
N LEU A 9 -26.94 -9.52 -28.03
CA LEU A 9 -25.88 -10.55 -27.87
C LEU A 9 -25.67 -11.46 -29.09
N VAL A 10 -26.26 -11.18 -30.25
CA VAL A 10 -26.26 -12.14 -31.38
C VAL A 10 -25.30 -11.76 -32.54
N PHE A 11 -24.73 -10.55 -32.58
CA PHE A 11 -23.76 -10.20 -33.63
C PHE A 11 -22.68 -9.24 -33.13
N ASN A 12 -21.71 -9.77 -32.40
CA ASN A 12 -20.33 -9.29 -32.45
C ASN A 12 -19.43 -10.44 -31.99
N PRO A 13 -18.37 -10.82 -32.71
CA PRO A 13 -17.30 -11.58 -32.08
C PRO A 13 -16.83 -10.69 -30.91
N ILE A 14 -16.97 -11.18 -29.68
CA ILE A 14 -16.59 -10.41 -28.49
C ILE A 14 -15.09 -10.13 -28.65
N LEU A 15 -14.74 -8.92 -29.06
CA LEU A 15 -13.35 -8.47 -29.03
C LEU A 15 -12.90 -8.60 -27.59
N ALA A 16 -11.76 -9.25 -27.39
CA ALA A 16 -11.12 -9.36 -26.09
C ALA A 16 -11.01 -7.96 -25.47
N LEU A 17 -11.43 -7.81 -24.22
CA LEU A 17 -11.30 -6.53 -23.50
C LEU A 17 -9.83 -6.19 -23.34
N GLU A 18 -9.41 -5.01 -23.79
CA GLU A 18 -8.02 -4.56 -23.73
C GLU A 18 -7.81 -3.66 -22.51
N VAL A 19 -7.12 -4.19 -21.50
CA VAL A 19 -6.96 -3.56 -20.19
C VAL A 19 -5.51 -3.13 -19.97
N ALA A 20 -5.29 -1.85 -19.66
CA ALA A 20 -3.99 -1.37 -19.19
C ALA A 20 -4.00 -1.23 -17.66
N LEU A 21 -3.04 -1.86 -16.99
CA LEU A 21 -2.81 -1.73 -15.55
C LEU A 21 -1.59 -0.87 -15.31
N ILE A 22 -1.77 0.23 -14.58
CA ILE A 22 -0.70 1.17 -14.22
C ILE A 22 -0.53 1.18 -12.70
N PRO A 23 0.28 0.25 -12.13
CA PRO A 23 0.57 0.20 -10.71
C PRO A 23 1.45 1.38 -10.26
N SER A 24 1.70 1.46 -8.95
CA SER A 24 2.64 2.42 -8.37
C SER A 24 4.10 2.14 -8.79
N THR A 25 5.03 3.03 -8.45
CA THR A 25 6.44 3.02 -8.88
C THR A 25 7.34 2.00 -8.16
N GLY A 26 6.80 0.80 -7.89
CA GLY A 26 7.48 -0.34 -7.26
C GLY A 26 7.05 -0.64 -5.82
N CYS A 27 6.12 0.14 -5.27
CA CYS A 27 5.53 -0.12 -3.95
C CYS A 27 4.82 -1.48 -3.94
N TYR A 28 5.44 -2.49 -3.33
CA TYR A 28 4.97 -3.89 -3.38
C TYR A 28 3.49 -4.07 -3.05
N SER A 29 2.97 -3.40 -2.01
CA SER A 29 1.56 -3.48 -1.62
C SER A 29 0.58 -2.98 -2.68
N HIS A 30 1.00 -2.01 -3.50
CA HIS A 30 0.23 -1.47 -4.61
C HIS A 30 0.32 -2.39 -5.83
N ASP A 31 1.50 -2.95 -6.09
CA ASP A 31 1.72 -3.90 -7.16
C ASP A 31 0.92 -5.19 -6.94
N VAL A 32 0.88 -5.72 -5.70
CA VAL A 32 0.06 -6.90 -5.36
C VAL A 32 -1.43 -6.61 -5.59
N MET A 33 -1.91 -5.46 -5.11
CA MET A 33 -3.29 -5.03 -5.32
C MET A 33 -3.64 -4.94 -6.81
N MET A 34 -2.81 -4.27 -7.61
CA MET A 34 -3.05 -4.11 -9.03
C MET A 34 -3.03 -5.46 -9.77
N LYS A 35 -2.13 -6.37 -9.37
CA LYS A 35 -2.11 -7.74 -9.88
C LYS A 35 -3.38 -8.50 -9.52
N GLU A 36 -3.86 -8.42 -8.29
CA GLU A 36 -5.13 -9.06 -7.88
C GLU A 36 -6.31 -8.55 -8.70
N VAL A 37 -6.37 -7.25 -8.99
CA VAL A 37 -7.38 -6.67 -9.87
C VAL A 37 -7.30 -7.26 -11.28
N GLY A 38 -6.10 -7.31 -11.87
CA GLY A 38 -5.92 -7.92 -13.19
C GLY A 38 -6.30 -9.41 -13.22
N MET A 39 -5.95 -10.17 -12.19
CA MET A 39 -6.33 -11.60 -12.08
C MET A 39 -7.83 -11.82 -11.93
N SER A 40 -8.58 -10.80 -11.50
CA SER A 40 -10.05 -10.85 -11.38
C SER A 40 -10.80 -10.48 -12.66
N MET A 41 -10.08 -10.03 -13.70
CA MET A 41 -10.68 -9.73 -14.99
C MET A 41 -11.11 -11.01 -15.73
N PRO A 42 -12.04 -10.91 -16.69
CA PRO A 42 -12.43 -12.04 -17.52
C PRO A 42 -11.20 -12.71 -18.17
N PRO A 43 -11.17 -14.05 -18.30
CA PRO A 43 -10.01 -14.76 -18.83
C PRO A 43 -9.70 -14.42 -20.30
N GLU A 44 -10.68 -13.89 -21.03
CA GLU A 44 -10.52 -13.39 -22.40
C GLU A 44 -9.92 -11.98 -22.48
N ALA A 45 -9.75 -11.27 -21.35
CA ALA A 45 -9.18 -9.93 -21.34
C ALA A 45 -7.67 -9.97 -21.63
N ASN A 46 -7.23 -9.09 -22.53
CA ASN A 46 -5.81 -8.89 -22.80
C ASN A 46 -5.27 -7.81 -21.86
N ILE A 47 -4.29 -8.17 -21.03
CA ILE A 47 -3.80 -7.31 -19.95
C ILE A 47 -2.39 -6.81 -20.28
N THR A 48 -2.24 -5.49 -20.26
CA THR A 48 -0.94 -4.82 -20.41
C THR A 48 -0.57 -4.12 -19.10
N TRP A 49 0.55 -4.51 -18.49
CA TRP A 49 1.14 -3.91 -17.31
C TRP A 49 2.12 -2.81 -17.69
N ILE A 50 1.86 -1.56 -17.31
CA ILE A 50 2.68 -0.39 -17.66
C ILE A 50 3.22 0.24 -16.38
N GLN A 51 4.53 0.22 -16.15
CA GLN A 51 5.11 0.64 -14.87
C GLN A 51 6.48 1.32 -15.02
N THR A 52 6.72 2.43 -14.34
CA THR A 52 8.08 2.88 -14.03
C THR A 52 8.51 2.30 -12.68
N PHE A 53 9.31 1.25 -12.72
CA PHE A 53 9.79 0.56 -11.52
C PHE A 53 10.99 1.31 -10.95
N LEU A 54 10.72 2.34 -10.13
CA LEU A 54 11.75 3.25 -9.61
C LEU A 54 12.38 2.74 -8.31
N TYR A 55 11.57 2.06 -7.49
CA TYR A 55 11.94 1.72 -6.12
C TYR A 55 11.72 0.23 -5.89
N ASP A 56 12.79 -0.49 -5.57
CA ASP A 56 12.69 -1.89 -5.18
C ASP A 56 12.51 -1.99 -3.67
N PHE A 57 11.37 -2.50 -3.22
CA PHE A 57 11.09 -2.70 -1.80
C PHE A 57 11.59 -4.06 -1.27
N GLY A 58 12.58 -4.68 -1.93
CA GLY A 58 13.16 -5.97 -1.57
C GLY A 58 12.40 -7.17 -2.12
N PHE A 59 11.48 -6.93 -3.05
CA PHE A 59 10.68 -7.97 -3.71
C PHE A 59 11.01 -8.10 -5.20
N GLY A 60 11.82 -7.19 -5.73
CA GLY A 60 12.02 -7.05 -7.15
C GLY A 60 10.74 -6.65 -7.87
N GLU A 61 10.78 -6.77 -9.18
CA GLU A 61 9.62 -6.56 -10.03
C GLU A 61 8.55 -7.63 -9.76
N MET A 62 7.27 -7.21 -9.74
CA MET A 62 6.14 -8.12 -9.52
C MET A 62 6.14 -9.25 -10.58
N PRO A 63 6.09 -10.54 -10.18
CA PRO A 63 5.90 -11.63 -11.12
C PRO A 63 4.48 -11.59 -11.69
N LEU A 64 4.36 -11.57 -13.02
CA LEU A 64 3.09 -11.50 -13.75
C LEU A 64 2.86 -12.80 -14.55
N PRO A 65 1.60 -13.16 -14.86
CA PRO A 65 1.32 -14.26 -15.78
C PRO A 65 1.98 -14.06 -17.15
N ASP A 66 2.44 -15.15 -17.77
CA ASP A 66 3.08 -15.10 -19.10
C ASP A 66 2.14 -14.61 -20.21
N SER A 67 0.82 -14.69 -19.99
CA SER A 67 -0.19 -14.16 -20.92
C SER A 67 -0.27 -12.64 -20.92
N TRP A 68 0.30 -11.95 -19.94
CA TRP A 68 0.22 -10.49 -19.83
C TRP A 68 1.39 -9.81 -20.53
N THR A 69 1.11 -8.69 -21.18
CA THR A 69 2.15 -7.86 -21.79
C THR A 69 2.76 -6.96 -20.72
N ARG A 70 4.10 -6.90 -20.63
CA ARG A 70 4.82 -6.04 -19.66
C ARG A 70 5.58 -4.92 -20.36
N LEU A 71 5.19 -3.68 -20.07
CA LEU A 71 5.87 -2.45 -20.45
C LEU A 71 6.42 -1.77 -19.19
N SER A 72 7.58 -2.25 -18.71
CA SER A 72 8.26 -1.61 -17.59
C SER A 72 9.57 -0.92 -17.96
N ILE A 73 9.82 0.21 -17.31
CA ILE A 73 11.12 0.89 -17.30
C ILE A 73 11.69 0.76 -15.90
N ARG A 74 12.94 0.29 -15.83
CA ARG A 74 13.61 0.04 -14.57
C ARG A 74 14.47 1.23 -14.18
N GLY A 75 14.07 1.91 -13.11
CA GLY A 75 14.76 3.05 -12.52
C GLY A 75 15.47 2.75 -11.21
N THR A 76 15.73 1.49 -10.87
CA THR A 76 16.46 1.12 -9.64
C THR A 76 17.98 1.28 -9.85
N ASN A 77 18.48 2.50 -9.70
CA ASN A 77 19.92 2.83 -9.75
C ASN A 77 20.44 3.27 -8.37
N GLU A 78 21.75 3.46 -8.23
CA GLU A 78 22.41 3.82 -6.97
C GLU A 78 21.80 5.05 -6.29
N GLU A 79 21.46 6.09 -7.06
CA GLU A 79 20.79 7.28 -6.54
C GLU A 79 19.40 6.97 -5.97
N GLY A 80 18.61 6.13 -6.67
CA GLY A 80 17.32 5.68 -6.18
C GLY A 80 17.43 4.88 -4.88
N LEU A 81 18.47 4.06 -4.75
CA LEU A 81 18.75 3.28 -3.55
C LEU A 81 19.14 4.17 -2.38
N GLU A 82 20.04 5.13 -2.59
CA GLU A 82 20.46 6.07 -1.55
C GLU A 82 19.30 6.97 -1.10
N LEU A 83 18.46 7.40 -2.04
CA LEU A 83 17.24 8.15 -1.72
C LEU A 83 16.30 7.33 -0.84
N MET A 84 16.10 6.05 -1.16
CA MET A 84 15.26 5.14 -0.36
C MET A 84 15.84 4.85 1.01
N ARG A 85 17.17 4.78 1.13
CA ARG A 85 17.88 4.56 2.37
C ARG A 85 17.82 5.77 3.31
N SER A 86 18.09 6.96 2.76
CA SER A 86 18.10 8.22 3.50
C SER A 86 16.70 8.71 3.86
N ALA A 87 15.76 8.72 2.90
CA ALA A 87 14.35 8.99 3.18
C ALA A 87 13.75 7.92 4.10
N GLY A 88 14.25 6.70 3.93
CA GLY A 88 14.34 5.64 4.91
C GLY A 88 14.43 6.18 6.32
N SER A 89 15.66 6.33 6.79
CA SER A 89 16.01 6.50 8.21
C SER A 89 15.17 7.55 8.94
N LEU A 90 14.73 8.58 8.23
CA LEU A 90 13.84 9.63 8.73
C LEU A 90 12.48 9.12 9.24
N ILE A 91 11.96 7.99 8.75
CA ILE A 91 10.75 7.34 9.31
C ILE A 91 10.94 7.03 10.79
N TRP A 92 12.07 6.42 11.18
CA TRP A 92 12.34 6.10 12.59
C TRP A 92 12.48 7.35 13.45
N GLU A 93 12.94 8.45 12.85
CA GLU A 93 12.99 9.77 13.49
C GLU A 93 11.61 10.46 13.52
N GLN A 94 10.60 9.85 12.88
CA GLN A 94 9.26 10.40 12.60
C GLN A 94 9.31 11.74 11.85
N ASN A 95 10.39 11.97 11.12
CA ASN A 95 10.58 13.13 10.28
C ASN A 95 9.92 12.91 8.91
N VAL A 96 8.60 13.08 8.88
CA VAL A 96 7.83 13.09 7.64
C VAL A 96 7.84 14.50 7.03
N PRO A 97 7.73 14.63 5.69
CA PRO A 97 7.55 15.95 5.07
C PRO A 97 6.38 16.63 5.76
N THR A 98 6.64 17.76 6.43
CA THR A 98 5.68 18.59 7.17
C THR A 98 5.15 18.05 8.51
N ASP A 99 6.02 17.47 9.35
CA ASP A 99 5.74 17.37 10.80
C ASP A 99 5.71 18.79 11.42
N PHE A 100 4.56 19.18 11.98
CA PHE A 100 4.36 20.47 12.66
C PHE A 100 4.46 20.37 14.18
N ASP A 101 4.56 19.16 14.73
CA ASP A 101 4.65 18.93 16.18
C ASP A 101 6.10 18.95 16.69
N ARG A 102 7.07 18.99 15.77
CA ARG A 102 8.52 18.96 16.05
C ARG A 102 9.23 20.13 15.38
N PRO A 103 10.45 20.51 15.82
CA PRO A 103 11.26 21.52 15.14
C PRO A 103 11.37 21.19 13.66
N TRP A 104 11.18 22.20 12.81
CA TRP A 104 11.05 22.02 11.36
C TRP A 104 12.29 21.36 10.77
N ASP A 105 12.16 20.10 10.37
CA ASP A 105 13.21 19.32 9.75
C ASP A 105 12.96 19.21 8.25
N LEU A 106 13.81 19.88 7.47
CA LEU A 106 13.65 19.98 6.02
C LEU A 106 14.13 18.75 5.26
N ARG A 107 14.77 17.78 5.93
CA ARG A 107 15.29 16.58 5.27
C ARG A 107 14.15 15.78 4.62
N GLY A 108 13.04 15.60 5.33
CA GLY A 108 11.86 14.91 4.78
C GLY A 108 11.32 15.60 3.53
N SER A 109 11.17 16.93 3.56
CA SER A 109 10.75 17.73 2.41
C SER A 109 11.73 17.63 1.24
N PHE A 110 13.03 17.68 1.50
CA PHE A 110 14.08 17.53 0.48
C PHE A 110 13.98 16.18 -0.23
N HIS A 111 13.87 15.08 0.51
CA HIS A 111 13.72 13.75 -0.08
C HIS A 111 12.41 13.60 -0.87
N PHE A 112 11.32 14.21 -0.40
CA PHE A 112 10.06 14.23 -1.14
C PHE A 112 10.19 14.94 -2.48
N PHE A 113 10.85 16.11 -2.54
CA PHE A 113 11.12 16.79 -3.81
C PHE A 113 12.04 15.98 -4.72
N LYS A 114 13.06 15.31 -4.18
CA LYS A 114 13.93 14.41 -4.95
C LYS A 114 13.17 13.21 -5.52
N MET A 115 12.22 12.68 -4.77
CA MET A 115 11.32 11.62 -5.23
C MET A 115 10.45 12.13 -6.39
N LEU A 116 9.86 13.32 -6.29
CA LEU A 116 9.07 13.92 -7.39
C LEU A 116 9.90 14.19 -8.64
N GLU A 117 11.12 14.73 -8.49
CA GLU A 117 12.06 14.95 -9.61
C GLU A 117 12.36 13.63 -10.33
N ARG A 118 12.64 12.57 -9.56
CA ARG A 118 12.89 11.24 -10.12
C ARG A 118 11.68 10.69 -10.89
N HIS A 119 10.47 10.84 -10.36
CA HIS A 119 9.26 10.43 -11.08
C HIS A 119 9.12 11.17 -12.42
N GLN A 120 9.49 12.45 -12.48
CA GLN A 120 9.46 13.23 -13.72
C GLN A 120 10.49 12.74 -14.74
N THR A 121 11.73 12.47 -14.32
CA THR A 121 12.78 11.95 -15.21
C THR A 121 12.36 10.65 -15.88
N PHE A 122 11.89 9.68 -15.10
CA PHE A 122 11.46 8.40 -15.65
C PHE A 122 10.12 8.47 -16.38
N CYS A 123 9.32 9.50 -16.14
CA CYS A 123 8.17 9.84 -16.99
C CYS A 123 8.63 10.18 -18.41
N GLU A 124 9.65 11.03 -18.52
CA GLU A 124 10.22 11.42 -19.82
C GLU A 124 10.85 10.22 -20.52
N GLU A 125 11.53 9.33 -19.79
CA GLU A 125 12.05 8.08 -20.36
C GLU A 125 10.92 7.17 -20.90
N MET A 126 9.78 7.07 -20.21
CA MET A 126 8.61 6.33 -20.70
C MET A 126 8.02 6.94 -21.97
N LEU A 127 8.03 8.26 -22.09
CA LEU A 127 7.60 8.96 -23.30
C LEU A 127 8.55 8.77 -24.48
N ASP A 128 9.81 8.41 -24.22
CA ASP A 128 10.81 8.10 -25.26
C ASP A 128 10.86 6.60 -25.60
N ASP A 129 10.25 5.73 -24.79
CA ASP A 129 10.27 4.28 -25.01
C ASP A 129 9.44 3.89 -26.24
N HIS A 130 10.12 3.32 -27.24
CA HIS A 130 9.50 2.90 -28.50
C HIS A 130 8.35 1.91 -28.30
N ARG A 131 8.42 1.00 -27.33
CA ARG A 131 7.37 -0.01 -27.06
C ARG A 131 6.12 0.68 -26.53
N PHE A 132 6.29 1.64 -25.62
CA PHE A 132 5.18 2.46 -25.13
C PHE A 132 4.56 3.31 -26.25
N LEU A 133 5.38 3.96 -27.08
CA LEU A 133 4.89 4.74 -28.21
C LEU A 133 4.14 3.89 -29.25
N GLU A 134 4.64 2.69 -29.55
CA GLU A 134 3.95 1.72 -30.42
C GLU A 134 2.64 1.25 -29.82
N TYR A 135 2.62 0.94 -28.51
CA TYR A 135 1.41 0.58 -27.79
C TYR A 135 0.37 1.69 -27.82
N MET A 136 0.77 2.93 -27.53
CA MET A 136 -0.10 4.11 -27.61
C MET A 136 -0.63 4.34 -29.03
N ARG A 137 0.21 4.19 -30.07
CA ARG A 137 -0.21 4.30 -31.48
C ARG A 137 -1.18 3.20 -31.90
N SER A 138 -1.12 2.03 -31.27
CA SER A 138 -2.08 0.95 -31.55
C SER A 138 -3.52 1.34 -31.18
N GLN A 139 -3.69 2.27 -30.23
CA GLN A 139 -4.98 2.72 -29.69
C GLN A 139 -5.94 1.57 -29.35
N LYS A 140 -5.39 0.45 -28.87
CA LYS A 140 -6.18 -0.75 -28.58
C LYS A 140 -6.78 -0.76 -27.18
N THR A 141 -6.40 0.15 -26.28
CA THR A 141 -6.84 0.10 -24.87
C THR A 141 -8.28 0.56 -24.69
N ASP A 142 -9.12 -0.29 -24.09
CA ASP A 142 -10.50 0.06 -23.75
C ASP A 142 -10.58 0.76 -22.38
N VAL A 143 -9.85 0.24 -21.40
CA VAL A 143 -9.86 0.72 -20.01
C VAL A 143 -8.46 0.75 -19.41
N VAL A 144 -8.17 1.80 -18.65
CA VAL A 144 -6.94 1.98 -17.88
C VAL A 144 -7.28 1.94 -16.40
N LEU A 145 -6.65 1.05 -15.65
CA LEU A 145 -6.68 1.05 -14.20
C LEU A 145 -5.38 1.68 -13.67
N LEU A 146 -5.52 2.79 -12.95
CA LEU A 146 -4.40 3.60 -12.47
C LEU A 146 -4.35 3.62 -10.94
N ASP A 147 -3.20 3.33 -10.36
CA ASP A 147 -2.98 3.44 -8.91
C ASP A 147 -3.10 4.90 -8.41
N HIS A 148 -3.81 5.10 -7.29
CA HIS A 148 -4.07 6.41 -6.68
C HIS A 148 -3.02 6.76 -5.59
N PHE A 149 -1.72 6.76 -5.94
CA PHE A 149 -0.67 7.22 -5.03
C PHE A 149 0.61 7.69 -5.75
N LEU A 150 0.86 9.01 -5.74
CA LEU A 150 2.05 9.66 -6.34
C LEU A 150 2.27 9.31 -7.82
N GLN A 151 1.16 9.21 -8.58
CA GLN A 151 1.14 8.75 -9.97
C GLN A 151 0.67 9.84 -10.95
N GLU A 152 0.93 11.13 -10.69
CA GLU A 152 0.44 12.21 -11.56
C GLU A 152 0.94 12.11 -13.01
N CYS A 153 2.23 11.79 -13.18
CA CYS A 153 2.81 11.53 -14.50
C CYS A 153 2.07 10.39 -15.21
N MET A 154 1.87 9.27 -14.51
CA MET A 154 1.14 8.12 -15.04
C MET A 154 -0.30 8.46 -15.38
N GLY A 155 -0.92 9.38 -14.62
CA GLY A 155 -2.20 9.98 -14.96
C GLY A 155 -2.17 10.73 -16.30
N GLY A 156 -1.06 11.40 -16.63
CA GLY A 156 -0.87 12.02 -17.94
C GLY A 156 -0.63 11.00 -19.05
N LEU A 157 0.13 9.94 -18.79
CA LEU A 157 0.32 8.83 -19.75
C LEU A 157 -0.99 8.11 -20.04
N ALA A 158 -1.81 7.87 -19.02
CA ALA A 158 -3.15 7.29 -19.17
C ALA A 158 -4.06 8.16 -20.05
N TYR A 159 -3.95 9.49 -19.96
CA TYR A 159 -4.70 10.40 -20.82
C TYR A 159 -4.31 10.24 -22.30
N LEU A 160 -3.04 9.96 -22.61
CA LEU A 160 -2.57 9.75 -23.98
C LEU A 160 -3.08 8.45 -24.62
N LEU A 161 -3.47 7.46 -23.80
CA LEU A 161 -4.06 6.21 -24.30
C LEU A 161 -5.49 6.39 -24.84
N ASN A 162 -6.11 7.57 -24.64
CA ASN A 162 -7.45 7.90 -25.10
C ASN A 162 -8.52 6.86 -24.71
N ALA A 163 -8.37 6.30 -23.51
CA ALA A 163 -9.18 5.22 -22.97
C ALA A 163 -9.92 5.69 -21.70
N SER A 164 -10.94 4.93 -21.28
CA SER A 164 -11.63 5.20 -20.02
C SER A 164 -10.68 4.91 -18.85
N VAL A 165 -10.40 5.91 -18.02
CA VAL A 165 -9.48 5.75 -16.87
C VAL A 165 -10.28 5.58 -15.58
N VAL A 166 -9.95 4.54 -14.83
CA VAL A 166 -10.45 4.29 -13.48
C VAL A 166 -9.27 4.34 -12.52
N GLN A 167 -9.39 5.17 -11.48
CA GLN A 167 -8.39 5.20 -10.41
C GLN A 167 -8.71 4.14 -9.38
N PHE A 168 -7.69 3.44 -8.91
CA PHE A 168 -7.80 2.40 -7.91
C PHE A 168 -6.93 2.76 -6.72
N SER A 169 -7.51 2.81 -5.53
CA SER A 169 -6.80 3.08 -4.30
C SER A 169 -6.99 1.96 -3.30
N ASN A 170 -5.95 1.76 -2.50
CA ASN A 170 -6.00 1.06 -1.21
C ASN A 170 -5.73 2.03 -0.04
N TRP A 171 -5.58 3.33 -0.29
CA TRP A 171 -5.22 4.33 0.70
C TRP A 171 -6.28 5.44 0.72
N PRO A 172 -6.60 6.07 1.89
CA PRO A 172 -7.57 7.15 1.92
C PRO A 172 -7.28 8.23 0.87
N ILE A 173 -8.35 8.76 0.26
CA ILE A 173 -8.25 9.72 -0.85
C ILE A 173 -7.31 10.87 -0.47
N ALA A 174 -6.19 10.94 -1.17
CA ALA A 174 -5.10 11.85 -0.82
C ALA A 174 -5.51 13.31 -1.05
N ASP A 175 -5.13 14.20 -0.14
CA ASP A 175 -5.52 15.62 -0.19
C ASP A 175 -4.95 16.39 -1.39
N GLY A 176 -4.01 15.81 -2.14
CA GLY A 176 -3.55 16.38 -3.41
C GLY A 176 -4.60 16.26 -4.54
N TYR A 177 -5.49 15.27 -4.47
CA TYR A 177 -6.45 14.96 -5.54
C TYR A 177 -7.86 15.48 -5.27
N ILE A 178 -8.19 15.80 -4.01
CA ILE A 178 -9.56 16.20 -3.63
C ILE A 178 -10.07 17.42 -4.42
N THR A 179 -9.17 18.32 -4.81
CA THR A 179 -9.51 19.51 -5.59
C THR A 179 -9.86 19.14 -7.03
N SER A 180 -9.08 18.28 -7.71
CA SER A 180 -9.41 17.82 -9.06
C SER A 180 -10.67 16.95 -9.06
N LEU A 181 -10.88 16.17 -8.00
CA LEU A 181 -12.07 15.31 -7.84
C LEU A 181 -13.34 16.06 -7.43
N ASN A 182 -13.25 17.37 -7.16
CA ASN A 182 -14.35 18.18 -6.64
C ASN A 182 -14.95 17.61 -5.34
N VAL A 183 -14.08 17.17 -4.42
CA VAL A 183 -14.45 16.66 -3.09
C VAL A 183 -14.32 17.79 -2.06
N PRO A 184 -15.42 18.26 -1.44
CA PRO A 184 -15.36 19.34 -0.46
C PRO A 184 -14.53 18.96 0.77
N ALA A 185 -13.50 19.77 1.07
CA ALA A 185 -12.67 19.57 2.27
C ALA A 185 -12.26 20.90 2.90
N ASN A 186 -13.25 21.61 3.46
CA ASN A 186 -13.03 22.90 4.11
C ASN A 186 -12.01 22.74 5.25
N PRO A 187 -10.85 23.42 5.22
CA PRO A 187 -9.77 23.25 6.19
C PRO A 187 -10.18 23.68 7.61
N SER A 188 -11.26 24.44 7.79
CA SER A 188 -11.78 24.72 9.13
C SER A 188 -12.40 23.48 9.79
N ALA A 189 -12.96 22.53 9.03
CA ALA A 189 -13.68 21.37 9.56
C ALA A 189 -13.00 20.04 9.23
N VAL A 190 -12.26 19.98 8.12
CA VAL A 190 -11.64 18.76 7.60
C VAL A 190 -10.12 18.84 7.81
N PRO A 191 -9.56 18.06 8.73
CA PRO A 191 -8.11 18.03 8.96
C PRO A 191 -7.40 17.41 7.76
N LYS A 192 -6.31 18.04 7.32
CA LYS A 192 -5.49 17.55 6.21
C LYS A 192 -4.62 16.37 6.65
N THR A 193 -4.45 15.43 5.73
CA THR A 193 -3.63 14.22 5.83
C THR A 193 -2.19 14.62 6.03
N GLY A 194 -1.65 14.34 7.21
CA GLY A 194 -0.31 14.77 7.64
C GLY A 194 -0.29 15.65 8.89
N THR A 195 -1.37 16.38 9.17
CA THR A 195 -1.50 17.13 10.45
C THR A 195 -1.75 16.18 11.63
N PRO A 196 -1.69 16.59 12.90
CA PRO A 196 -2.16 15.75 14.04
C PRO A 196 -3.66 15.89 14.36
N TYR A 197 -4.32 16.92 13.82
CA TYR A 197 -5.66 17.39 14.22
C TYR A 197 -6.84 16.43 13.97
N SER A 198 -7.89 16.48 14.81
CA SER A 198 -9.10 15.64 14.66
C SER A 198 -10.28 16.38 14.01
N GLY A 199 -11.12 15.67 13.23
CA GLY A 199 -12.31 16.29 12.61
C GLY A 199 -13.42 16.62 13.61
N LEU A 200 -13.38 16.01 14.81
CA LEU A 200 -14.37 16.22 15.88
C LEU A 200 -13.95 17.31 16.88
N GLY A 201 -12.77 17.92 16.70
CA GLY A 201 -12.25 18.95 17.59
C GLY A 201 -10.91 19.48 17.08
N MET A 202 -10.96 20.63 16.41
CA MET A 202 -9.82 21.50 16.18
C MET A 202 -10.07 22.84 16.86
N THR A 203 -9.13 23.29 17.68
CA THR A 203 -9.06 24.65 18.21
C THR A 203 -8.84 25.66 17.08
N PHE A 204 -9.01 26.95 17.37
CA PHE A 204 -8.78 28.00 16.39
C PHE A 204 -7.35 27.97 15.80
N ILE A 205 -6.32 27.73 16.63
CA ILE A 205 -4.92 27.67 16.20
C ILE A 205 -4.67 26.45 15.32
N GLU A 206 -5.21 25.29 15.68
CA GLU A 206 -5.10 24.09 14.87
C GLU A 206 -5.80 24.26 13.52
N ARG A 207 -6.96 24.95 13.47
CA ARG A 207 -7.63 25.29 12.20
C ARG A 207 -6.79 26.22 11.34
N PHE A 208 -6.12 27.20 11.94
CA PHE A 208 -5.21 28.08 11.22
C PHE A 208 -4.01 27.33 10.66
N GLY A 209 -3.37 26.46 11.45
CA GLY A 209 -2.30 25.58 10.97
C GLY A 209 -2.77 24.64 9.87
N ASN A 210 -3.96 24.05 10.00
CA ASN A 210 -4.57 23.20 8.99
C ASN A 210 -4.86 23.94 7.68
N LEU A 211 -5.30 25.20 7.78
CA LEU A 211 -5.47 26.09 6.63
C LEU A 211 -4.14 26.36 5.94
N LEU A 212 -3.09 26.74 6.67
CA LEU A 212 -1.76 26.97 6.09
C LEU A 212 -1.25 25.73 5.34
N PHE A 213 -1.41 24.55 5.94
CA PHE A 213 -1.00 23.31 5.29
C PHE A 213 -1.85 22.98 4.05
N HIS A 214 -3.15 23.28 4.08
CA HIS A 214 -4.00 23.18 2.89
C HIS A 214 -3.51 24.06 1.74
N TRP A 215 -3.06 25.29 2.03
CA TRP A 215 -2.46 26.19 1.04
C TRP A 215 -1.15 25.62 0.47
N VAL A 216 -0.30 25.00 1.30
CA VAL A 216 0.91 24.31 0.83
C VAL A 216 0.56 23.22 -0.17
N ILE A 217 -0.41 22.36 0.15
CA ILE A 217 -0.87 21.27 -0.73
C ILE A 217 -1.40 21.82 -2.05
N ILE A 218 -2.29 22.83 -2.03
CA ILE A 218 -2.83 23.45 -3.25
C ILE A 218 -1.71 24.06 -4.09
N THR A 219 -0.80 24.80 -3.45
CA THR A 219 0.31 25.47 -4.15
C THR A 219 1.23 24.45 -4.80
N ALA A 220 1.62 23.40 -4.07
CA ALA A 220 2.40 22.30 -4.60
C ALA A 220 1.69 21.63 -5.79
N ARG A 221 0.36 21.42 -5.69
CA ARG A 221 -0.44 20.83 -6.77
C ARG A 221 -0.46 21.68 -8.02
N VAL A 222 -0.64 22.99 -7.87
CA VAL A 222 -0.64 23.95 -8.98
C VAL A 222 0.73 23.94 -9.66
N ILE A 223 1.82 24.08 -8.89
CA ILE A 223 3.19 24.02 -9.43
C ILE A 223 3.43 22.70 -10.18
N GLN A 224 3.08 21.56 -9.56
CA GLN A 224 3.24 20.24 -10.17
C GLN A 224 2.48 20.12 -11.49
N SER A 225 1.25 20.65 -11.57
CA SER A 225 0.46 20.65 -12.80
C SER A 225 1.10 21.44 -13.94
N TYR A 226 1.71 22.60 -13.63
CA TYR A 226 2.43 23.40 -14.62
C TYR A 226 3.70 22.70 -15.10
N VAL A 227 4.48 22.12 -14.17
CA VAL A 227 5.71 21.38 -14.50
C VAL A 227 5.40 20.17 -15.38
N LEU A 228 4.39 19.39 -15.03
CA LEU A 228 3.97 18.23 -15.84
C LEU A 228 3.50 18.67 -17.23
N ARG A 229 2.65 19.69 -17.32
CA ARG A 229 2.17 20.19 -18.61
C ARG A 229 3.32 20.68 -19.50
N ALA A 230 4.29 21.38 -18.93
CA ALA A 230 5.48 21.81 -19.66
C ALA A 230 6.33 20.63 -20.12
N MET A 231 6.50 19.61 -19.27
CA MET A 231 7.23 18.38 -19.61
C MET A 231 6.58 17.63 -20.78
N PHE A 232 5.27 17.37 -20.73
CA PHE A 232 4.55 16.72 -21.84
C PHE A 232 4.63 17.54 -23.13
N ALA A 233 4.49 18.87 -23.03
CA ALA A 233 4.59 19.76 -24.19
C ALA A 233 5.97 19.73 -24.85
N ARG A 234 7.06 19.64 -24.07
CA ARG A 234 8.43 19.46 -24.62
C ARG A 234 8.59 18.17 -25.41
N LYS A 235 7.85 17.12 -25.03
CA LYS A 235 7.79 15.83 -25.73
C LYS A 235 6.79 15.82 -26.89
N GLY A 236 6.13 16.94 -27.19
CA GLY A 236 5.16 17.06 -28.28
C GLY A 236 3.75 16.59 -27.93
N PHE A 237 3.44 16.39 -26.65
CA PHE A 237 2.14 15.92 -26.18
C PHE A 237 1.34 17.02 -25.49
N ALA A 238 0.05 17.11 -25.81
CA ALA A 238 -0.89 18.01 -25.14
C ALA A 238 -1.73 17.20 -24.14
N VAL A 239 -1.48 17.39 -22.84
CA VAL A 239 -2.15 16.66 -21.76
C VAL A 239 -2.82 17.63 -20.80
N ASP A 240 -4.07 17.34 -20.44
CA ASP A 240 -4.78 18.00 -19.34
C ASP A 240 -5.05 17.02 -18.21
N VAL A 241 -4.07 16.90 -17.31
CA VAL A 241 -4.13 15.96 -16.19
C VAL A 241 -5.25 16.31 -15.21
N ILE A 242 -5.49 17.60 -14.95
CA ILE A 242 -6.48 18.03 -13.95
C ILE A 242 -7.90 17.75 -14.43
N THR A 243 -8.21 18.06 -15.69
CA THR A 243 -9.52 17.74 -16.27
C THR A 243 -9.70 16.23 -16.38
N SER A 244 -8.66 15.50 -16.82
CA SER A 244 -8.71 14.04 -16.86
C SER A 244 -8.95 13.43 -15.48
N GLU A 245 -8.30 13.93 -14.43
CA GLU A 245 -8.56 13.50 -13.06
C GLU A 245 -9.97 13.80 -12.61
N ALA A 246 -10.47 14.98 -12.97
CA ALA A 246 -11.80 15.40 -12.62
C ALA A 246 -12.88 14.52 -13.23
N GLU A 247 -12.63 13.75 -14.28
CA GLU A 247 -13.63 12.89 -14.94
C GLU A 247 -13.60 11.43 -14.46
N ARG A 248 -12.53 10.99 -13.78
CA ARG A 248 -12.30 9.60 -13.41
C ARG A 248 -13.25 9.11 -12.31
N ALA A 249 -13.64 7.85 -12.42
CA ALA A 249 -14.17 7.09 -11.28
C ALA A 249 -13.02 6.67 -10.35
N ILE A 250 -13.26 6.65 -9.05
CA ILE A 250 -12.31 6.14 -8.06
C ILE A 250 -12.92 4.92 -7.40
N TYR A 251 -12.21 3.81 -7.47
CA TYR A 251 -12.49 2.63 -6.69
C TYR A 251 -11.58 2.65 -5.47
N ALA A 252 -12.21 2.73 -4.31
CA ALA A 252 -11.63 2.91 -3.00
C ALA A 252 -11.82 1.63 -2.18
N GLY A 253 -10.77 1.14 -1.52
CA GLY A 253 -10.88 -0.04 -0.66
C GLY A 253 -11.80 0.17 0.57
N ARG A 254 -12.24 -0.93 1.21
CA ARG A 254 -13.10 -0.89 2.42
C ARG A 254 -12.49 -0.06 3.56
N SER A 255 -11.19 -0.19 3.79
CA SER A 255 -10.45 0.61 4.77
C SER A 255 -10.61 2.10 4.54
N GLU A 256 -10.76 2.54 3.29
CA GLU A 256 -10.88 3.97 2.99
C GLU A 256 -12.17 4.55 3.53
N PHE A 257 -13.29 3.82 3.44
CA PHE A 257 -14.53 4.28 4.06
C PHE A 257 -14.39 4.48 5.58
N LEU A 258 -13.63 3.60 6.26
CA LEU A 258 -13.48 3.63 7.71
C LEU A 258 -12.46 4.67 8.19
N PHE A 259 -11.39 4.88 7.43
CA PHE A 259 -10.24 5.70 7.83
C PHE A 259 -10.15 7.05 7.12
N ASP A 260 -10.94 7.30 6.08
CA ASP A 260 -11.04 8.65 5.50
C ASP A 260 -11.61 9.63 6.54
N VAL A 261 -11.21 10.88 6.38
CA VAL A 261 -11.74 11.99 7.17
C VAL A 261 -13.22 12.21 6.82
N ILE A 262 -14.02 12.56 7.82
CA ILE A 262 -15.45 12.81 7.60
C ILE A 262 -15.59 14.05 6.70
N ARG A 263 -16.06 13.82 5.47
CA ARG A 263 -16.35 14.87 4.47
C ARG A 263 -17.37 14.37 3.44
N PRO A 264 -18.07 15.26 2.73
CA PRO A 264 -18.90 14.85 1.61
C PRO A 264 -18.04 14.19 0.52
N ILE A 265 -18.45 13.01 0.06
CA ILE A 265 -17.83 12.30 -1.06
C ILE A 265 -18.72 12.42 -2.31
N ASN A 266 -18.11 12.55 -3.48
CA ASN A 266 -18.85 12.58 -4.74
C ASN A 266 -19.34 11.17 -5.13
N ASN A 267 -20.29 11.08 -6.05
CA ASN A 267 -20.83 9.80 -6.52
C ASN A 267 -19.86 8.96 -7.38
N ARG A 268 -18.69 9.51 -7.73
CA ARG A 268 -17.63 8.84 -8.53
C ARG A 268 -16.69 8.03 -7.66
N VAL A 269 -16.62 8.32 -6.37
CA VAL A 269 -15.94 7.48 -5.38
C VAL A 269 -16.84 6.29 -5.07
N LYS A 270 -16.36 5.09 -5.40
CA LYS A 270 -17.01 3.81 -5.19
C LYS A 270 -16.17 3.01 -4.20
N HIS A 271 -16.72 2.75 -3.03
CA HIS A 271 -16.08 1.85 -2.08
C HIS A 271 -16.37 0.40 -2.48
N PHE A 272 -15.32 -0.40 -2.64
CA PHE A 272 -15.42 -1.84 -2.89
C PHE A 272 -14.94 -2.64 -1.67
N GLY A 273 -15.30 -3.92 -1.63
CA GLY A 273 -14.93 -4.83 -0.55
C GLY A 273 -13.44 -5.17 -0.53
N SER A 274 -13.07 -6.22 0.20
CA SER A 274 -11.71 -6.77 0.09
C SER A 274 -11.51 -7.37 -1.32
N SER A 275 -10.30 -7.25 -1.87
CA SER A 275 -9.88 -8.01 -3.05
C SER A 275 -9.74 -9.51 -2.78
N SER A 276 -9.68 -9.92 -1.49
CA SER A 276 -9.67 -11.32 -1.10
C SER A 276 -11.01 -11.97 -1.43
N GLN A 277 -10.98 -12.93 -2.36
CA GLN A 277 -12.14 -13.75 -2.75
C GLN A 277 -12.37 -14.94 -1.80
N ILE A 278 -11.41 -15.21 -0.90
CA ILE A 278 -11.44 -16.35 0.03
C ILE A 278 -12.12 -15.92 1.34
N ASP A 279 -13.09 -16.72 1.80
CA ASP A 279 -13.75 -16.49 3.08
C ASP A 279 -12.77 -16.75 4.23
N PRO A 280 -12.78 -15.94 5.31
CA PRO A 280 -11.97 -16.19 6.51
C PRO A 280 -12.05 -17.63 7.04
N SER A 281 -13.22 -18.26 6.94
CA SER A 281 -13.43 -19.65 7.36
C SER A 281 -12.66 -20.67 6.52
N ASP A 282 -12.38 -20.37 5.24
CA ASP A 282 -11.62 -21.24 4.35
C ASP A 282 -10.11 -21.24 4.68
N TYR A 283 -9.63 -20.23 5.41
CA TYR A 283 -8.25 -20.22 5.94
C TYR A 283 -8.08 -21.11 7.18
N VAL A 284 -9.19 -21.52 7.81
CA VAL A 284 -9.18 -22.46 8.94
C VAL A 284 -9.02 -23.87 8.37
N THR A 285 -7.78 -24.30 8.15
CA THR A 285 -7.51 -25.72 7.96
C THR A 285 -7.85 -26.45 9.26
N PHE A 286 -9.01 -27.09 9.28
CA PHE A 286 -9.50 -28.13 10.21
C PHE A 286 -8.87 -28.12 11.62
N ILE A 287 -9.63 -27.71 12.64
CA ILE A 287 -9.25 -27.93 14.04
C ILE A 287 -9.27 -29.45 14.29
N PRO A 288 -8.13 -30.14 14.53
CA PRO A 288 -8.18 -31.57 14.74
C PRO A 288 -8.93 -31.86 16.03
N GLY A 289 -9.96 -32.69 15.93
CA GLY A 289 -10.55 -33.34 17.10
C GLY A 289 -9.47 -34.06 17.88
N LYS A 290 -9.57 -34.03 19.22
CA LYS A 290 -8.65 -34.69 20.17
C LYS A 290 -8.21 -36.08 19.66
N GLY A 291 -7.03 -36.18 19.06
CA GLY A 291 -6.51 -37.49 18.65
C GLY A 291 -5.36 -37.47 17.65
N GLU A 292 -5.34 -36.55 16.68
CA GLU A 292 -4.35 -36.64 15.59
C GLU A 292 -3.14 -35.72 15.83
N LYS A 293 -1.96 -36.33 15.87
CA LYS A 293 -0.71 -35.74 16.38
C LYS A 293 0.26 -35.20 15.32
N ASN A 294 -0.08 -35.17 14.03
CA ASN A 294 0.81 -34.60 13.01
C ASN A 294 -0.02 -34.15 11.79
N ILE A 295 -0.05 -32.86 11.47
CA ILE A 295 -0.46 -32.37 10.15
C ILE A 295 0.38 -31.14 9.79
N ASP A 296 1.06 -31.22 8.64
CA ASP A 296 1.81 -30.14 8.03
C ASP A 296 0.88 -29.12 7.34
N ILE A 297 1.15 -27.83 7.50
CA ILE A 297 0.47 -26.75 6.78
C ILE A 297 1.01 -26.74 5.35
N ILE A 298 0.26 -27.29 4.38
CA ILE A 298 0.63 -27.25 2.96
C ILE A 298 -0.16 -26.12 2.27
N PRO A 299 0.51 -25.13 1.66
CA PRO A 299 -0.16 -24.08 0.88
C PRO A 299 -0.74 -24.64 -0.43
N PRO A 300 -1.87 -24.10 -0.94
CA PRO A 300 -2.29 -24.39 -2.31
C PRO A 300 -1.32 -23.66 -3.25
N ASN A 301 -0.38 -24.44 -3.79
CA ASN A 301 0.59 -24.08 -4.84
C ASN A 301 1.58 -22.94 -4.51
N ALA A 302 2.70 -23.30 -3.86
CA ALA A 302 3.92 -22.53 -3.95
C ALA A 302 5.15 -23.45 -3.93
N SER A 303 5.60 -23.86 -5.11
CA SER A 303 7.02 -24.12 -5.34
C SER A 303 7.79 -22.83 -5.08
N THR A 304 8.54 -22.75 -3.97
CA THR A 304 9.88 -22.13 -3.89
C THR A 304 10.42 -22.18 -2.46
N ASN A 305 11.68 -22.56 -2.38
CA ASN A 305 12.44 -22.88 -1.17
C ASN A 305 12.52 -21.74 -0.15
N ALA A 306 11.75 -21.85 0.94
CA ALA A 306 12.14 -21.42 2.30
C ALA A 306 11.23 -22.16 3.29
N SER A 307 11.80 -23.14 3.98
CA SER A 307 11.08 -24.19 4.70
C SER A 307 10.38 -23.69 5.97
N TRP A 308 9.05 -23.80 5.98
CA TRP A 308 8.21 -23.87 7.19
C TRP A 308 8.35 -25.20 7.95
N GLN A 309 9.41 -25.98 7.66
CA GLN A 309 9.66 -27.23 8.35
C GLN A 309 10.22 -26.94 9.75
N ASN A 310 9.44 -27.33 10.76
CA ASN A 310 9.80 -27.49 12.18
C ASN A 310 9.25 -26.47 13.19
N TYR A 311 8.01 -25.99 13.03
CA TYR A 311 7.21 -25.64 14.21
C TYR A 311 6.39 -26.85 14.68
N LYS A 312 7.05 -27.80 15.36
CA LYS A 312 6.35 -28.79 16.18
C LYS A 312 5.82 -28.09 17.42
N THR A 313 4.50 -27.90 17.50
CA THR A 313 3.84 -27.57 18.75
C THR A 313 4.06 -28.75 19.71
N SER A 314 4.94 -28.57 20.69
CA SER A 314 5.15 -29.57 21.72
C SER A 314 3.85 -29.79 22.48
N ASN A 315 3.55 -31.07 22.76
CA ASN A 315 2.40 -31.54 23.54
C ASN A 315 2.25 -30.77 24.86
N THR A 316 1.54 -29.66 24.83
CA THR A 316 1.05 -28.97 26.02
C THR A 316 -0.42 -28.69 25.80
N THR A 317 -1.22 -29.52 26.48
CA THR A 317 -2.62 -29.30 26.77
C THR A 317 -2.82 -27.89 27.35
N ARG A 318 -3.72 -27.12 26.74
CA ARG A 318 -3.93 -25.65 26.79
C ARG A 318 -2.97 -24.87 25.89
N SER A 319 -3.45 -24.55 24.69
CA SER A 319 -2.82 -23.61 23.78
C SER A 319 -2.70 -22.24 24.45
N SER A 320 -1.48 -21.86 24.83
CA SER A 320 -1.22 -20.53 25.34
C SER A 320 -1.62 -19.48 24.31
N PRO A 321 -2.23 -18.37 24.75
CA PRO A 321 -2.61 -17.31 23.83
C PRO A 321 -1.38 -16.72 23.12
N VAL A 322 -1.51 -16.46 21.81
CA VAL A 322 -0.44 -15.98 20.93
C VAL A 322 -0.70 -14.52 20.57
N SER A 323 0.33 -13.69 20.64
CA SER A 323 0.32 -12.35 20.04
C SER A 323 1.28 -12.34 18.85
N LEU A 324 0.82 -11.83 17.71
CA LEU A 324 1.68 -11.62 16.55
C LEU A 324 2.17 -10.17 16.56
N LEU A 325 3.45 -9.94 16.30
CA LEU A 325 4.02 -8.64 15.97
C LEU A 325 4.49 -8.71 14.52
N ASP A 326 3.89 -7.87 13.68
CA ASP A 326 4.26 -7.72 12.28
C ASP A 326 5.09 -6.45 12.07
N CYS A 327 6.39 -6.63 11.87
CA CYS A 327 7.30 -5.59 11.37
C CYS A 327 7.65 -5.91 9.91
N VAL A 328 6.87 -5.36 8.99
CA VAL A 328 7.03 -5.58 7.54
C VAL A 328 8.30 -4.89 7.01
N CYS A 329 9.30 -5.65 6.49
CA CYS A 329 10.17 -5.31 5.31
C CYS A 329 11.23 -6.38 4.93
N LYS A 330 11.08 -7.10 3.79
CA LYS A 330 11.93 -8.26 3.38
C LYS A 330 13.29 -7.87 2.86
N ASN A 331 14.27 -8.70 3.25
CA ASN A 331 15.58 -8.93 2.66
C ASN A 331 15.65 -8.61 1.16
N GLY A 332 16.16 -7.41 0.88
CA GLY A 332 16.81 -7.00 -0.34
C GLY A 332 17.66 -5.80 0.03
N SER A 333 18.87 -5.70 -0.51
CA SER A 333 19.87 -4.65 -0.22
C SER A 333 19.42 -3.22 -0.58
N THR A 334 18.11 -3.03 -0.80
CA THR A 334 17.49 -1.92 -1.52
C THR A 334 16.08 -1.60 -1.03
N SER A 335 15.47 -2.45 -0.18
CA SER A 335 14.18 -2.13 0.45
C SER A 335 14.36 -0.91 1.34
N PHE A 336 13.46 0.08 1.27
CA PHE A 336 13.37 1.26 2.17
C PHE A 336 14.00 0.93 3.53
N GLU A 337 15.27 1.34 3.73
CA GLU A 337 16.16 0.85 4.80
C GLU A 337 15.76 1.40 6.19
N SER A 338 14.46 1.47 6.47
CA SER A 338 13.92 2.10 7.67
C SER A 338 12.57 1.56 8.12
N ARG A 339 12.16 0.43 7.55
CA ARG A 339 11.13 -0.41 8.19
C ARG A 339 11.67 -1.79 8.52
N THR A 340 12.90 -2.07 8.10
CA THR A 340 13.65 -3.27 8.47
C THR A 340 14.02 -3.19 9.94
N ALA A 341 13.75 -4.27 10.69
CA ALA A 341 14.07 -4.36 12.11
C ALA A 341 15.57 -4.08 12.39
N GLN A 342 16.43 -4.28 11.38
CA GLN A 342 17.86 -3.97 11.43
C GLN A 342 18.22 -2.50 11.63
N TYR A 343 17.29 -1.54 11.55
CA TYR A 343 17.56 -0.12 11.85
C TYR A 343 16.79 0.38 13.08
N MET A 344 16.07 -0.50 13.76
CA MET A 344 15.33 -0.13 14.96
C MET A 344 16.30 0.25 16.09
N PRO A 345 16.21 1.47 16.68
CA PRO A 345 17.10 1.90 17.75
C PRO A 345 17.17 0.87 18.88
N MET A 346 18.39 0.57 19.35
CA MET A 346 18.59 -0.45 20.41
C MET A 346 17.76 -0.17 21.67
N GLN A 347 17.61 1.11 22.04
CA GLN A 347 16.78 1.50 23.17
C GLN A 347 15.32 1.09 22.96
N LEU A 348 14.76 1.32 21.77
CA LEU A 348 13.40 0.94 21.43
C LEU A 348 13.21 -0.59 21.45
N VAL A 349 14.16 -1.35 20.89
CA VAL A 349 14.14 -2.83 20.93
C VAL A 349 14.14 -3.33 22.38
N ASN A 350 14.97 -2.74 23.24
CA ASN A 350 15.09 -3.13 24.64
C ASN A 350 13.78 -2.89 25.40
N GLU A 351 13.13 -1.75 25.20
CA GLU A 351 11.82 -1.46 25.81
C GLU A 351 10.72 -2.41 25.30
N ILE A 352 10.71 -2.73 24.00
CA ILE A 352 9.76 -3.69 23.42
C ILE A 352 9.97 -5.09 24.02
N PHE A 353 11.21 -5.57 24.09
CA PHE A 353 11.51 -6.86 24.70
C PHE A 353 11.24 -6.88 26.20
N TYR A 354 11.51 -5.79 26.92
CA TYR A 354 11.13 -5.65 28.32
C TYR A 354 9.61 -5.81 28.48
N ALA A 355 8.81 -5.10 27.69
CA ALA A 355 7.35 -5.22 27.71
C ALA A 355 6.90 -6.65 27.38
N PHE A 356 7.42 -7.25 26.31
CA PHE A 356 7.06 -8.61 25.89
C PHE A 356 7.41 -9.66 26.94
N SER A 357 8.57 -9.55 27.59
CA SER A 357 9.02 -10.49 28.62
C SER A 357 8.06 -10.60 29.82
N ARG A 358 7.26 -9.56 30.06
CA ARG A 358 6.29 -9.50 31.17
C ARG A 358 4.90 -9.99 30.78
N THR A 359 4.67 -10.27 29.50
CA THR A 359 3.38 -10.78 29.04
C THR A 359 3.29 -12.29 29.22
N PRO A 360 2.09 -12.84 29.53
CA PRO A 360 1.87 -14.28 29.56
C PRO A 360 1.77 -14.91 28.15
N PHE A 361 1.80 -14.08 27.11
CA PHE A 361 1.60 -14.48 25.73
C PHE A 361 2.89 -14.99 25.10
N LYS A 362 2.74 -15.94 24.17
CA LYS A 362 3.82 -16.25 23.22
C LYS A 362 3.79 -15.19 22.13
N VAL A 363 4.89 -14.46 21.97
CA VAL A 363 5.02 -13.41 20.96
C VAL A 363 5.71 -13.99 19.73
N VAL A 364 5.03 -13.99 18.59
CA VAL A 364 5.67 -14.26 17.30
C VAL A 364 5.99 -12.91 16.69
N TRP A 365 7.27 -12.59 16.51
CA TRP A 365 7.72 -11.36 15.87
C TRP A 365 8.30 -11.70 14.50
N GLN A 366 7.60 -11.26 13.46
CA GLN A 366 8.10 -11.27 12.09
C GLN A 366 9.12 -10.15 11.88
N THR A 367 10.38 -10.52 11.69
CA THR A 367 11.47 -9.65 11.24
C THR A 367 11.84 -10.08 9.85
N ASN A 368 11.52 -9.26 8.87
CA ASN A 368 11.79 -9.59 7.50
C ASN A 368 13.30 -9.43 7.09
N SER A 369 14.19 -9.13 8.05
CA SER A 369 15.66 -9.18 7.94
C SER A 369 16.25 -10.54 8.36
N VAL A 370 17.40 -10.94 7.80
CA VAL A 370 18.15 -12.11 8.28
C VAL A 370 18.43 -11.95 9.76
N LEU A 371 18.15 -12.99 10.55
CA LEU A 371 18.31 -12.95 12.00
C LEU A 371 19.75 -12.67 12.44
N GLU A 372 20.73 -13.05 11.62
CA GLU A 372 22.16 -12.86 11.85
C GLU A 372 22.61 -11.40 11.62
N ASP A 373 21.92 -10.68 10.73
CA ASP A 373 22.22 -9.30 10.35
C ASP A 373 21.60 -8.27 11.30
N LEU A 374 20.73 -8.72 12.21
CA LEU A 374 20.14 -7.86 13.25
C LEU A 374 21.21 -7.41 14.25
N TYR A 375 21.76 -6.22 14.03
CA TYR A 375 22.83 -5.66 14.85
C TYR A 375 22.49 -5.64 16.34
N TRP A 376 21.26 -5.30 16.71
CA TRP A 376 20.81 -5.27 18.10
C TRP A 376 20.77 -6.67 18.73
N ARG A 377 20.62 -7.75 17.96
CA ARG A 377 20.61 -9.13 18.49
C ARG A 377 21.97 -9.55 19.02
N LYS A 378 23.05 -8.93 18.52
CA LYS A 378 24.41 -9.15 19.05
C LYS A 378 24.55 -8.63 20.48
N ASN A 379 23.75 -7.64 20.87
CA ASN A 379 23.88 -6.92 22.13
C ASN A 379 22.66 -7.07 23.07
N ILE A 380 21.51 -7.53 22.56
CA ILE A 380 20.25 -7.63 23.31
C ILE A 380 19.79 -9.09 23.33
N THR A 381 19.49 -9.59 24.53
CA THR A 381 18.98 -10.95 24.72
C THR A 381 17.49 -11.01 24.39
N VAL A 382 17.10 -11.90 23.48
CA VAL A 382 15.69 -12.11 23.12
C VAL A 382 14.96 -12.84 24.26
N PRO A 383 13.80 -12.35 24.75
CA PRO A 383 13.05 -13.02 25.80
C PRO A 383 12.58 -14.42 25.41
N LYS A 384 12.48 -15.33 26.38
CA LYS A 384 12.12 -16.75 26.14
C LYS A 384 10.73 -16.94 25.50
N ASN A 385 9.81 -16.02 25.75
CA ASN A 385 8.45 -16.05 25.20
C ASN A 385 8.34 -15.34 23.83
N VAL A 386 9.43 -14.76 23.33
CA VAL A 386 9.49 -14.11 22.02
C VAL A 386 10.16 -15.05 21.00
N VAL A 387 9.50 -15.22 19.87
CA VAL A 387 9.95 -16.00 18.73
C VAL A 387 10.17 -15.06 17.56
N LEU A 388 11.40 -14.99 17.05
CA LEU A 388 11.71 -14.23 15.85
C LEU A 388 11.60 -15.14 14.62
N ILE A 389 10.83 -14.72 13.61
CA ILE A 389 10.70 -15.41 12.31
C ILE A 389 10.99 -14.45 11.17
N ASN A 390 11.49 -14.98 10.06
CA ASN A 390 11.81 -14.18 8.87
C ASN A 390 10.58 -13.83 8.02
N TRP A 391 9.53 -14.65 8.07
CA TRP A 391 8.32 -14.46 7.30
C TRP A 391 7.15 -15.21 7.96
N ALA A 392 5.98 -14.59 8.00
CA ALA A 392 4.76 -15.21 8.53
C ALA A 392 3.63 -15.22 7.48
N PRO A 393 2.86 -16.32 7.38
CA PRO A 393 1.64 -16.36 6.57
C PRO A 393 0.52 -15.60 7.30
N ILE A 394 0.54 -14.27 7.24
CA ILE A 394 -0.33 -13.37 8.04
C ILE A 394 -1.80 -13.80 7.95
N LYS A 395 -2.36 -14.03 6.75
CA LYS A 395 -3.77 -14.45 6.58
C LYS A 395 -4.11 -15.75 7.35
N HIS A 396 -3.24 -16.74 7.33
CA HIS A 396 -3.44 -17.99 8.09
C HIS A 396 -3.30 -17.76 9.62
N MET A 397 -2.38 -16.88 10.02
CA MET A 397 -2.24 -16.53 11.44
C MET A 397 -3.46 -15.75 11.95
N LEU A 398 -4.01 -14.84 11.15
CA LEU A 398 -5.22 -14.10 11.47
C LEU A 398 -6.44 -15.01 11.63
N ALA A 399 -6.51 -16.11 10.88
CA ALA A 399 -7.54 -17.12 11.03
C ALA A 399 -7.35 -18.05 12.25
N HIS A 400 -6.20 -17.99 12.93
CA HIS A 400 -5.85 -18.98 13.95
C HIS A 400 -6.54 -18.70 15.29
N PRO A 401 -7.22 -19.70 15.91
CA PRO A 401 -8.10 -19.48 17.08
C PRO A 401 -7.37 -19.03 18.35
N ASN A 402 -6.06 -19.22 18.44
CA ASN A 402 -5.28 -18.79 19.60
C ASN A 402 -4.68 -17.37 19.46
N LEU A 403 -4.80 -16.75 18.28
CA LEU A 403 -4.32 -15.38 18.09
C LEU A 403 -5.22 -14.42 18.89
N GLN A 404 -4.63 -13.66 19.80
CA GLN A 404 -5.38 -12.70 20.63
C GLN A 404 -5.43 -11.31 20.01
N TYR A 405 -4.29 -10.86 19.47
CA TYR A 405 -4.16 -9.55 18.85
C TYR A 405 -2.93 -9.52 17.95
N LEU A 406 -2.97 -8.61 16.98
CA LEU A 406 -1.84 -8.26 16.14
C LEU A 406 -1.26 -6.92 16.60
N ILE A 407 0.03 -6.86 16.84
CA ILE A 407 0.78 -5.62 16.94
C ILE A 407 1.31 -5.30 15.55
N CYS A 408 0.96 -4.15 14.98
CA CYS A 408 1.46 -3.78 13.66
C CYS A 408 1.61 -2.27 13.53
N HIS A 409 2.34 -1.85 12.51
CA HIS A 409 2.54 -0.43 12.27
C HIS A 409 1.28 0.29 11.75
N GLY A 410 0.29 -0.44 11.22
CA GLY A 410 -0.92 0.13 10.63
C GLY A 410 -0.86 0.26 9.11
N GLY A 411 -0.10 -0.61 8.43
CA GLY A 411 -0.17 -0.76 6.98
C GLY A 411 -1.60 -1.09 6.53
N ILE A 412 -2.09 -0.40 5.51
CA ILE A 412 -3.52 -0.43 5.16
C ILE A 412 -4.00 -1.81 4.69
N ASN A 413 -3.14 -2.58 4.02
CA ASN A 413 -3.42 -3.97 3.63
C ASN A 413 -3.59 -4.86 4.87
N THR A 414 -2.67 -4.79 5.84
CA THR A 414 -2.76 -5.55 7.10
C THR A 414 -4.04 -5.19 7.86
N ILE A 415 -4.43 -3.91 7.85
CA ILE A 415 -5.65 -3.47 8.52
C ILE A 415 -6.90 -3.99 7.80
N ASN A 416 -6.92 -4.00 6.46
CA ASN A 416 -8.02 -4.62 5.72
C ASN A 416 -8.17 -6.11 6.04
N GLU A 417 -7.06 -6.83 6.19
CA GLU A 417 -7.08 -8.23 6.63
C GLU A 417 -7.59 -8.36 8.06
N LEU A 418 -7.09 -7.54 9.00
CA LEU A 418 -7.57 -7.53 10.40
C LEU A 418 -9.08 -7.29 10.50
N LEU A 419 -9.61 -6.35 9.73
CA LEU A 419 -11.05 -6.06 9.66
C LEU A 419 -11.85 -7.23 9.09
N LEU A 420 -11.27 -7.96 8.12
CA LEU A 420 -11.90 -9.14 7.52
C LEU A 420 -11.94 -10.32 8.51
N PHE A 421 -10.87 -10.56 9.26
CA PHE A 421 -10.76 -11.66 10.23
C PHE A 421 -11.31 -11.31 11.63
N GLY A 422 -11.64 -10.05 11.90
CA GLY A 422 -12.16 -9.60 13.19
C GLY A 422 -11.13 -9.67 14.33
N VAL A 423 -9.83 -9.53 14.02
CA VAL A 423 -8.75 -9.67 15.00
C VAL A 423 -8.41 -8.30 15.63
N PRO A 424 -8.33 -8.20 16.96
CA PRO A 424 -7.90 -6.97 17.65
C PRO A 424 -6.49 -6.52 17.25
N VAL A 425 -6.25 -5.21 17.19
CA VAL A 425 -4.96 -4.64 16.79
C VAL A 425 -4.40 -3.65 17.81
N ILE A 426 -3.09 -3.73 18.04
CA ILE A 426 -2.29 -2.74 18.76
C ILE A 426 -1.43 -2.01 17.72
N GLY A 427 -1.69 -0.73 17.50
CA GLY A 427 -0.99 0.09 16.52
C GLY A 427 0.31 0.64 17.07
N VAL A 428 1.43 0.40 16.39
CA VAL A 428 2.76 0.99 16.69
C VAL A 428 3.21 1.82 15.51
N HIS A 429 2.83 3.08 15.49
CA HIS A 429 2.94 3.93 14.29
C HIS A 429 4.39 4.27 13.94
N LEU A 430 4.80 3.87 12.72
CA LEU A 430 6.13 4.16 12.20
C LEU A 430 6.10 5.31 11.17
N GLN A 431 5.03 5.46 10.37
CA GLN A 431 4.93 6.53 9.37
C GLN A 431 3.49 7.02 9.18
N PHE A 432 3.33 8.26 8.67
CA PHE A 432 2.10 8.90 8.16
C PHE A 432 0.79 8.42 8.79
N ARG A 433 0.22 9.17 9.75
CA ARG A 433 -1.16 9.04 10.28
C ARG A 433 -1.77 7.63 10.44
N GLN A 434 -0.94 6.58 10.57
CA GLN A 434 -1.35 5.27 11.08
C GLN A 434 -2.00 5.43 12.47
N THR A 435 -1.74 6.57 13.14
CA THR A 435 -2.36 7.07 14.37
C THR A 435 -3.88 7.01 14.41
N LYS A 436 -4.61 7.01 13.28
CA LYS A 436 -6.10 6.96 13.28
C LYS A 436 -6.71 5.67 12.77
N VAL A 437 -5.90 4.83 12.14
CA VAL A 437 -6.35 3.54 11.61
C VAL A 437 -6.62 2.54 12.75
N VAL A 438 -5.95 2.73 13.90
CA VAL A 438 -6.09 1.86 15.08
C VAL A 438 -6.80 2.55 16.26
N THR A 439 -6.86 3.89 16.31
CA THR A 439 -7.47 4.62 17.45
C THR A 439 -8.96 4.90 17.31
N LYS A 440 -9.60 4.61 16.17
CA LYS A 440 -11.07 4.43 16.16
C LYS A 440 -11.33 3.08 16.84
N PRO A 441 -11.88 3.04 18.07
CA PRO A 441 -12.10 1.78 18.75
C PRO A 441 -13.09 0.98 17.92
N VAL A 442 -12.69 -0.21 17.47
CA VAL A 442 -13.58 -1.25 16.94
C VAL A 442 -14.30 -1.90 18.13
N PHE A 443 -14.98 -1.07 18.91
CA PHE A 443 -15.88 -1.46 19.99
C PHE A 443 -17.20 -0.71 19.81
N HIS A 444 -17.96 -1.14 18.81
CA HIS A 444 -19.41 -1.20 18.97
C HIS A 444 -19.75 -2.67 19.08
N GLN A 445 -19.90 -3.13 20.33
CA GLN A 445 -20.79 -4.24 20.66
C GLN A 445 -22.23 -3.81 20.43
#